data_AF-A0A1W1DF50-F1
#
_entry.id   AF-A0A1W1DF50-F1
#
_cell.length_a   1.000
_cell.length_b   1.000
_cell.length_c   1.000
_cell.angle_alpha   90.00
_cell.angle_beta   90.00
_cell.angle_gamma   90.00
#
_symmetry.space_group_name_H-M   'P 1'
#
loop_
_entity.id
_entity.type
_entity.pdbx_description
1 polymer ?
#
loop_
_entity_poly.entity_id
_entity_poly.type
_entity_poly.pdbx_seq_one_letter_code
_entity_poly.pdbx_strand_id
1 'polypeptide(L)'
;MLESKTLGLDFVAMKYFATLTSLASTIPGGLFMPSISIGAGIGSEAASFYTQIDTQVIIIMAMIAYLSAVIRAPLTSVFVILEMTATLNLLIPGLIVAFIANFISKQIFKQPIYEALADNYLKLTEK
;
A
#
# COMPACT_ATOMS: atom_id res chain seq x y z
N MET A 1 11.17 -21.27 14.72
CA MET A 1 10.84 -19.86 14.94
C MET A 1 11.48 -19.10 13.80
N LEU A 2 10.69 -18.52 12.89
CA LEU A 2 11.24 -17.66 11.84
C LEU A 2 11.96 -16.52 12.56
N GLU A 3 13.23 -16.31 12.23
CA GLU A 3 14.06 -15.28 12.84
C GLU A 3 13.30 -13.95 12.82
N SER A 4 13.35 -13.23 13.94
CA SER A 4 12.87 -11.84 14.08
C SER A 4 13.76 -10.89 13.24
N LYS A 5 13.93 -11.20 11.96
CA LYS A 5 14.64 -10.39 11.00
C LYS A 5 13.67 -9.31 10.56
N THR A 6 14.06 -8.05 10.74
CA THR A 6 13.35 -6.92 10.16
C THR A 6 13.19 -7.16 8.66
N LEU A 7 12.02 -6.80 8.11
CA LEU A 7 11.78 -6.86 6.67
C LEU A 7 12.64 -5.79 6.01
N GLY A 8 13.90 -6.14 5.73
CA GLY A 8 14.88 -5.20 5.20
C GLY A 8 14.41 -4.52 3.92
N LEU A 9 15.08 -3.42 3.57
CA LEU A 9 14.83 -2.70 2.30
C LEU A 9 14.95 -3.61 1.06
N ASP A 10 15.69 -4.72 1.18
CA ASP A 10 15.76 -5.77 0.18
C ASP A 10 14.39 -6.40 -0.09
N PHE A 11 13.61 -6.72 0.94
CA PHE A 11 12.24 -7.23 0.78
C PHE A 11 11.34 -6.23 0.03
N VAL A 12 11.39 -4.95 0.42
CA VAL A 12 10.58 -3.89 -0.20
C VAL A 12 10.91 -3.78 -1.69
N ALA A 13 12.20 -3.70 -2.04
CA ALA A 13 12.65 -3.61 -3.41
C ALA A 13 12.24 -4.85 -4.22
N MET A 14 12.54 -6.05 -3.69
CA MET A 14 12.19 -7.31 -4.36
C MET A 14 10.68 -7.44 -4.57
N LYS A 15 9.86 -7.10 -3.57
CA LYS A 15 8.40 -7.17 -3.67
C LYS A 15 7.85 -6.17 -4.67
N TYR A 16 8.40 -4.95 -4.72
CA TYR A 16 8.02 -3.94 -5.70
C TYR A 16 8.31 -4.43 -7.13
N PHE A 17 9.53 -4.89 -7.42
CA PHE A 17 9.87 -5.41 -8.74
C PHE A 17 9.08 -6.67 -9.10
N ALA A 18 8.89 -7.60 -8.16
CA ALA A 18 8.05 -8.78 -8.38
C ALA A 18 6.61 -8.41 -8.74
N THR A 19 6.08 -7.34 -8.14
CA THR A 19 4.74 -6.82 -8.47
C THR A 19 4.71 -6.24 -9.89
N LEU A 20 5.72 -5.46 -10.28
CA LEU A 20 5.83 -4.91 -11.64
C LEU A 20 5.95 -6.01 -12.70
N THR A 21 6.80 -7.02 -12.48
CA THR A 21 6.94 -8.14 -13.42
C THR A 21 5.68 -8.97 -13.50
N SER A 22 4.96 -9.15 -12.37
CA SER A 22 3.67 -9.84 -12.36
C SER A 22 2.62 -9.07 -13.16
N LEU A 23 2.55 -7.74 -13.02
CA LEU A 23 1.68 -6.90 -13.84
C LEU A 23 2.01 -6.99 -15.33
N ALA A 24 3.31 -6.95 -15.68
CA ALA A 24 3.76 -7.04 -17.06
C ALA A 24 3.44 -8.38 -17.73
N SER A 25 3.37 -9.46 -16.93
CA SER A 25 3.04 -10.80 -17.44
C SER A 25 1.60 -10.95 -17.94
N THR A 26 0.72 -9.98 -17.68
CA THR A 26 -0.72 -10.03 -18.02
C THR A 26 -1.45 -11.23 -17.39
N ILE A 27 -0.83 -11.90 -16.41
CA ILE A 27 -1.47 -12.94 -15.62
C ILE A 27 -2.54 -12.26 -14.75
N PRO A 28 -3.77 -12.82 -14.68
CA PRO A 28 -4.82 -12.28 -13.84
C PRO A 28 -4.36 -12.23 -12.38
N GLY A 29 -4.30 -11.02 -11.82
CA GLY A 29 -3.79 -10.78 -10.48
C GLY A 29 -4.22 -9.43 -9.93
N GLY A 30 -4.08 -9.26 -8.62
CA GLY A 30 -4.48 -8.05 -7.90
C GLY A 30 -3.29 -7.21 -7.43
N LEU A 31 -3.48 -5.88 -7.40
CA LEU A 31 -2.52 -4.93 -6.84
C LEU A 31 -2.67 -4.70 -5.33
N PHE A 32 -3.77 -5.18 -4.77
CA PHE A 32 -4.17 -4.91 -3.39
C PHE A 32 -3.18 -5.48 -2.35
N MET A 33 -3.03 -6.81 -2.29
CA MET A 33 -2.16 -7.46 -1.31
C MET A 33 -0.67 -7.14 -1.47
N PRO A 34 -0.11 -7.04 -2.70
CA PRO A 34 1.26 -6.58 -2.88
C PRO A 34 1.49 -5.18 -2.32
N SER A 35 0.52 -4.26 -2.49
CA SER A 35 0.60 -2.91 -1.94
C SER A 35 0.66 -2.90 -0.42
N ILE A 36 -0.18 -3.72 0.23
CA ILE A 36 -0.15 -3.88 1.69
C ILE A 36 1.19 -4.43 2.15
N SER A 37 1.71 -5.45 1.46
CA SER A 37 2.99 -6.07 1.79
C SER A 37 4.16 -5.08 1.70
N ILE A 38 4.19 -4.26 0.64
CA ILE A 38 5.21 -3.23 0.44
C ILE A 38 5.10 -2.16 1.54
N GLY A 39 3.89 -1.67 1.81
CA GLY A 39 3.64 -0.72 2.89
C GLY A 39 4.06 -1.25 4.27
N ALA A 40 3.81 -2.54 4.55
CA ALA A 40 4.23 -3.18 5.78
C ALA A 40 5.76 -3.27 5.90
N GLY A 41 6.45 -3.61 4.81
CA GLY A 41 7.92 -3.61 4.78
C GLY A 41 8.51 -2.21 5.01
N ILE A 42 7.98 -1.19 4.34
CA ILE A 42 8.39 0.21 4.57
C ILE A 42 8.15 0.61 6.03
N GLY A 43 6.99 0.26 6.60
CA GLY A 43 6.67 0.53 8.00
C GLY A 43 7.57 -0.18 9.00
N SER A 44 7.98 -1.43 8.70
CA SER A 44 8.91 -2.21 9.52
C SER A 44 10.26 -1.50 9.63
N GLU A 45 10.78 -1.00 8.51
CA GLU A 45 12.03 -0.26 8.49
C GLU A 45 11.88 1.12 9.15
N ALA A 46 10.77 1.81 8.86
CA ALA A 46 10.47 3.11 9.43
C ALA A 46 10.32 3.07 10.96
N ALA A 47 9.87 1.94 11.53
CA ALA A 47 9.66 1.78 12.96
C ALA A 47 10.94 1.99 13.78
N SER A 48 12.11 1.67 13.21
CA SER A 48 13.40 1.89 13.85
C SER A 48 13.69 3.36 14.18
N PHE A 49 13.10 4.31 13.43
CA PHE A 49 13.29 5.74 13.64
C PHE A 49 12.38 6.34 14.71
N TYR A 50 11.34 5.64 15.14
CA TYR A 50 10.33 6.14 16.08
C TYR A 50 10.21 5.23 17.30
N THR A 51 11.27 5.18 18.12
CA THR A 51 11.37 4.27 19.27
C THR A 51 10.32 4.51 20.38
N GLN A 52 9.61 5.64 20.34
CA GLN A 52 8.58 6.01 21.32
C GLN A 52 7.17 5.59 20.90
N ILE A 53 7.00 5.12 19.67
CA ILE A 53 5.71 4.70 19.12
C ILE A 53 5.74 3.18 18.95
N ASP A 54 4.62 2.52 19.24
CA ASP A 54 4.47 1.10 18.99
C ASP A 54 4.76 0.78 17.51
N THR A 55 5.67 -0.17 17.28
CA THR A 55 6.08 -0.65 15.96
C THR A 55 4.86 -1.08 15.13
N GLN A 56 3.88 -1.73 15.74
CA GLN A 56 2.65 -2.15 15.06
C GLN A 56 1.87 -0.96 14.49
N VAL A 57 1.78 0.16 15.24
CA VAL A 57 1.07 1.35 14.79
C VAL A 57 1.75 1.95 13.56
N ILE A 58 3.08 2.02 13.55
CA ILE A 58 3.86 2.56 12.41
C ILE A 58 3.66 1.70 11.16
N ILE A 59 3.73 0.38 11.32
CA ILE A 59 3.49 -0.57 10.22
C ILE A 59 2.08 -0.40 9.66
N ILE A 60 1.07 -0.31 10.52
CA ILE A 60 -0.33 -0.11 10.11
C ILE A 60 -0.52 1.21 9.38
N MET A 61 0.05 2.31 9.88
CA MET A 61 -0.02 3.60 9.20
C MET A 61 0.66 3.56 7.83
N ALA A 62 1.80 2.88 7.69
CA ALA A 62 2.49 2.71 6.42
C ALA A 62 1.71 1.84 5.42
N MET A 63 1.06 0.76 5.88
CA MET A 63 0.16 -0.05 5.07
C MET A 63 -1.00 0.78 4.52
N ILE A 64 -1.66 1.56 5.38
CA ILE A 64 -2.76 2.46 5.02
C ILE A 64 -2.29 3.51 4.00
N ALA A 65 -1.16 4.16 4.28
CA ALA A 65 -0.61 5.21 3.43
C ALA A 65 -0.30 4.68 2.03
N TYR A 66 0.41 3.56 1.94
CA TYR A 66 0.84 2.99 0.66
C TYR A 66 -0.36 2.54 -0.17
N LEU A 67 -1.28 1.79 0.43
CA LEU A 67 -2.47 1.33 -0.26
C LEU A 67 -3.30 2.53 -0.76
N SER A 68 -3.58 3.51 0.10
CA SER A 68 -4.33 4.72 -0.24
C SER A 68 -3.69 5.50 -1.39
N ALA A 69 -2.37 5.66 -1.38
CA ALA A 69 -1.63 6.34 -2.43
C ALA A 69 -1.70 5.62 -3.78
N VAL A 70 -1.66 4.28 -3.79
CA VAL A 70 -1.71 3.47 -5.01
C VAL A 70 -3.12 3.44 -5.59
N ILE A 71 -4.13 3.06 -4.80
CA ILE A 71 -5.47 2.77 -5.32
C ILE A 71 -6.39 3.99 -5.34
N ARG A 72 -6.02 5.08 -4.67
CA ARG A 72 -6.82 6.32 -4.57
C ARG A 72 -8.21 6.16 -3.94
N ALA A 73 -8.32 5.21 -3.02
CA ALA A 73 -9.52 4.97 -2.23
C ALA A 73 -9.18 5.05 -0.73
N PRO A 74 -9.03 6.26 -0.16
CA PRO A 74 -8.53 6.44 1.21
C PRO A 74 -9.43 5.79 2.27
N LEU A 75 -10.76 5.93 2.15
CA LEU A 75 -11.70 5.31 3.08
C LEU A 75 -11.60 3.78 3.05
N THR A 76 -11.67 3.19 1.87
CA THR A 76 -11.54 1.73 1.67
C THR A 76 -10.22 1.21 2.23
N SER A 77 -9.12 1.92 1.97
CA SER A 77 -7.78 1.51 2.43
C SER A 77 -7.71 1.45 3.94
N VAL A 78 -8.27 2.44 4.63
CA VAL A 78 -8.30 2.48 6.10
C VAL A 78 -9.14 1.33 6.65
N PHE A 79 -10.39 1.21 6.20
CA PHE A 79 -11.29 0.20 6.75
C PHE A 79 -10.76 -1.22 6.55
N VAL A 80 -10.26 -1.56 5.35
CA VAL A 80 -9.73 -2.91 5.11
C VAL A 80 -8.51 -3.20 5.98
N ILE A 81 -7.57 -2.27 6.11
CA ILE A 81 -6.37 -2.51 6.94
C ILE A 81 -6.73 -2.62 8.42
N LEU A 82 -7.59 -1.74 8.93
CA LEU A 82 -7.96 -1.76 10.34
C LEU A 82 -8.82 -2.97 10.70
N GLU A 83 -9.66 -3.45 9.79
CA GLU A 83 -10.43 -4.68 9.96
C GLU A 83 -9.52 -5.91 9.96
N MET A 84 -8.60 -6.02 8.98
CA MET A 84 -7.65 -7.14 8.89
C MET A 84 -6.68 -7.21 10.07
N THR A 85 -6.38 -6.08 10.71
CA THR A 85 -5.47 -5.99 11.86
C THR A 85 -6.21 -5.90 13.20
N ALA A 86 -7.54 -5.85 13.19
CA ALA A 86 -8.39 -5.64 14.37
C ALA A 86 -8.02 -4.39 15.21
N THR A 87 -7.61 -3.28 14.57
CA THR A 87 -7.14 -2.05 15.24
C THR A 87 -8.02 -0.81 14.96
N LEU A 88 -9.34 -0.95 15.10
CA LEU A 88 -10.28 0.14 14.84
C LEU A 88 -10.07 1.40 15.69
N ASN A 89 -9.37 1.30 16.82
CA ASN A 89 -8.96 2.46 17.62
C ASN A 89 -8.05 3.44 16.86
N LEU A 90 -7.40 3.00 15.77
CA LEU A 90 -6.55 3.83 14.91
C LEU A 90 -7.31 4.47 13.74
N LEU A 91 -8.65 4.44 13.73
CA LEU A 91 -9.46 4.95 12.62
C LEU A 91 -9.16 6.42 12.27
N ILE A 92 -9.19 7.30 13.26
CA ILE A 92 -8.97 8.74 13.05
C ILE A 92 -7.56 9.03 12.51
N PRO A 93 -6.46 8.58 13.16
CA PRO A 93 -5.12 8.81 12.62
C PRO A 93 -4.93 8.11 11.26
N GLY A 94 -5.51 6.92 11.06
CA GLY A 94 -5.47 6.20 9.79
C GLY A 94 -6.11 7.00 8.65
N LEU A 95 -7.27 7.63 8.88
CA LEU A 95 -7.91 8.50 7.90
C LEU A 95 -7.04 9.69 7.53
N ILE A 96 -6.45 10.37 8.52
CA ILE A 96 -5.55 11.51 8.27
C ILE A 96 -4.39 11.09 7.37
N VAL A 97 -3.71 9.99 7.72
CA VAL A 97 -2.61 9.44 6.93
C VAL A 97 -3.05 9.04 5.53
N ALA A 98 -4.20 8.37 5.39
CA ALA A 98 -4.73 7.94 4.10
C ALA A 98 -5.06 9.12 3.18
N PHE A 99 -5.68 10.19 3.69
CA PHE A 99 -6.01 11.37 2.90
C PHE A 99 -4.77 12.15 2.49
N ILE A 100 -3.77 12.28 3.37
CA ILE A 100 -2.48 12.91 3.03
C ILE A 100 -1.78 12.11 1.93
N ALA A 101 -1.69 10.79 2.07
CA ALA A 101 -1.04 9.93 1.07
C ALA A 101 -1.78 10.00 -0.29
N ASN A 102 -3.11 9.95 -0.27
CA ASN A 102 -3.95 10.14 -1.46
C ASN A 102 -3.73 11.51 -2.11
N PHE A 103 -3.64 12.57 -1.32
CA PHE A 103 -3.39 13.92 -1.81
C PHE A 103 -2.01 14.05 -2.46
N ILE A 104 -0.95 13.59 -1.79
CA ILE A 104 0.43 13.60 -2.31
C ILE A 104 0.49 12.83 -3.63
N SER A 105 -0.08 11.62 -3.67
CA SER A 105 -0.12 10.82 -4.87
C SER A 105 -0.78 11.61 -6.02
N LYS A 106 -1.83 12.42 -5.74
CA LYS A 106 -2.58 13.21 -6.76
C LYS A 106 -1.71 14.26 -7.44
N GLN A 107 -0.75 14.79 -6.69
CA GLN A 107 0.18 15.78 -7.21
C GLN A 107 1.25 15.12 -8.10
N ILE A 108 1.62 13.87 -7.82
CA ILE A 108 2.63 13.13 -8.59
C ILE A 108 2.03 12.56 -9.89
N PHE A 109 0.90 11.84 -9.78
CA PHE A 109 0.19 11.27 -10.92
C PHE A 109 -1.27 11.70 -10.89
N LYS A 110 -1.75 12.23 -12.03
CA LYS A 110 -3.12 12.76 -12.17
C LYS A 110 -4.17 11.67 -12.20
N GLN A 111 -3.85 10.51 -12.78
CA GLN A 111 -4.80 9.41 -12.97
C GLN A 111 -4.58 8.30 -11.94
N PRO A 112 -5.63 7.80 -11.27
CA PRO A 112 -5.58 6.60 -10.44
C PRO A 112 -5.22 5.34 -11.24
N ILE A 113 -4.52 4.40 -10.61
CA ILE A 113 -4.03 3.19 -11.30
C ILE A 113 -5.14 2.34 -11.90
N TYR A 114 -6.26 2.14 -11.18
CA TYR A 114 -7.35 1.31 -11.67
C TYR A 114 -8.10 1.95 -12.84
N GLU A 115 -8.22 3.28 -12.86
CA GLU A 115 -8.76 4.00 -14.02
C GLU A 115 -7.83 3.86 -15.23
N ALA A 116 -6.51 4.02 -15.03
CA ALA A 116 -5.55 3.87 -16.12
C ALA A 116 -5.55 2.45 -16.71
N LEU A 117 -5.72 1.43 -15.87
CA LEU A 117 -5.86 0.04 -16.31
C LEU A 117 -7.17 -0.19 -17.08
N ALA A 118 -8.29 0.38 -16.61
CA ALA A 118 -9.58 0.28 -17.28
C ALA A 118 -9.55 0.94 -18.67
N ASP A 119 -8.97 2.14 -18.79
CA ASP A 119 -8.82 2.85 -20.06
C ASP A 119 -7.99 2.04 -21.06
N ASN A 120 -6.91 1.39 -20.61
CA ASN A 120 -6.09 0.53 -21.46
C ASN A 120 -6.85 -0.71 -21.94
N TYR A 121 -7.68 -1.31 -21.08
CA TYR A 121 -8.51 -2.45 -21.45
C TYR A 121 -9.59 -2.09 -22.49
N LEU A 122 -10.27 -0.96 -22.31
CA LEU A 122 -11.30 -0.48 -23.26
C LEU A 122 -10.70 -0.22 -24.65
N LYS A 123 -9.51 0.40 -24.73
CA LYS A 123 -8.80 0.62 -26.01
C LYS A 123 -8.46 -0.66 -26.77
N LEU A 124 -8.31 -1.79 -26.07
CA LEU A 124 -8.07 -3.09 -26.70
C LEU A 124 -9.36 -3.73 -27.23
N THR A 125 -10.51 -3.37 -26.66
CA THR A 125 -11.82 -3.99 -26.98
C THR A 125 -12.58 -3.21 -28.06
N GLU A 126 -12.32 -1.91 -28.22
CA GLU A 126 -12.92 -1.04 -29.25
C GLU A 126 -12.25 -1.13 -30.64
N LYS A 127 -11.34 -2.11 -30.86
CA LYS A 127 -10.74 -2.43 -32.16
C LYS A 127 -11.44 -3.61 -32.81
#